data_AF-A0A6B0XGU4-F1
#
_entry.id   AF-A0A6B0XGU4-F1
#
_cell.length_a   1.000
_cell.length_b   1.000
_cell.length_c   1.000
_cell.angle_alpha   90.00
_cell.angle_beta   90.00
_cell.angle_gamma   90.00
#
_symmetry.space_group_name_H-M   'P 1'
#
loop_
_entity.id
_entity.type
_entity.pdbx_description
1 polymer ?
#
loop_
_entity_poly.entity_id
_entity_poly.type
_entity_poly.pdbx_seq_one_letter_code
_entity_poly.pdbx_strand_id
1 'polypeptide(L)'
;MSDISFEHVLSSQYTVFDGLDGMHVEDIYQDRQGFLWIATADGGVSRFDSARFDTFGLKDGLPNLTVMAIAEDADGRLLFGTFGGGLAAYDGREFQVYTTEHGLPSNKILGLQAQPDGLILVLTDAGVAWFVKGHCIRCITDVGGQPLRRVRDMATDAGGTTWLATMNRGVLSLDGRYMGMGEGAGQWPWKFAQDPSGYLWISFHYTSSEVLIGRYDPQDQQLAFVDVGKGDEGVVQHGTRHVRADERGWLWLTHRGVMVCDGQEWHPFSASLPDIDFSATRLTYEDREGNIWIGLWGGGLVFCDPVSIRRYTEADGLPDREIRCLGEDLGGQVWIGTMGGMACMEEGQIRPVKTGEIVSAIVIDGQGQVWSGGDAGKVYKWESQTPQAIPVTEETHPEEIAGLCEDGHLRPADIAEVESIAYVNVLWEHQNTLWVGGFLPLISSLGRCTTLPLNSLGYRPMASWR
;
A
#
# COMPACT_ATOMS: atom_id res chain seq x y z
N MET A 1 -9.81 19.38 0.72
CA MET A 1 -8.64 18.94 -0.07
C MET A 1 -8.16 17.68 0.60
N SER A 2 -8.25 16.54 -0.07
CA SER A 2 -7.76 15.27 0.46
C SER A 2 -6.26 15.41 0.69
N ASP A 3 -5.84 15.30 1.94
CA ASP A 3 -4.44 15.19 2.32
C ASP A 3 -3.96 13.84 1.77
N ILE A 4 -3.37 13.82 0.57
CA ILE A 4 -2.84 12.61 -0.08
C ILE A 4 -1.48 12.31 0.56
N SER A 5 -1.45 12.13 1.88
CA SER A 5 -0.24 11.67 2.55
C SER A 5 -0.23 10.14 2.46
N PHE A 6 0.45 9.58 1.47
CA PHE A 6 0.88 8.18 1.52
C PHE A 6 1.92 7.95 2.63
N GLU A 7 2.37 9.03 3.28
CA GLU A 7 3.10 8.96 4.54
C GLU A 7 2.26 8.16 5.57
N HIS A 8 2.82 7.05 6.06
CA HIS A 8 2.21 6.11 7.02
C HIS A 8 1.26 5.04 6.46
N VAL A 9 1.43 4.61 5.21
CA VAL A 9 0.77 3.38 4.72
C VAL A 9 1.31 2.12 5.42
N LEU A 10 0.41 1.29 5.95
CA LEU A 10 0.72 -0.03 6.50
C LEU A 10 1.32 -0.83 5.36
N SER A 11 2.51 -1.35 5.61
CA SER A 11 3.28 -1.95 4.56
C SER A 11 4.11 -3.11 5.09
N SER A 12 4.29 -4.10 4.24
CA SER A 12 5.00 -5.33 4.58
C SER A 12 5.84 -5.76 3.39
N GLN A 13 7.05 -6.21 3.67
CA GLN A 13 7.94 -6.75 2.66
C GLN A 13 7.85 -8.28 2.68
N TYR A 14 7.78 -8.86 1.49
CA TYR A 14 7.88 -10.29 1.27
C TYR A 14 9.14 -10.60 0.46
N THR A 15 9.92 -11.53 0.99
CA THR A 15 11.19 -11.98 0.45
C THR A 15 11.19 -13.50 0.29
N VAL A 16 12.32 -14.05 -0.16
CA VAL A 16 12.52 -15.51 -0.17
C VAL A 16 12.40 -16.17 1.19
N PHE A 17 12.57 -15.43 2.30
CA PHE A 17 12.37 -15.96 3.65
C PHE A 17 10.89 -16.13 4.00
N ASP A 18 10.00 -15.41 3.31
CA ASP A 18 8.56 -15.49 3.49
C ASP A 18 7.90 -16.51 2.54
N GLY A 19 8.69 -17.06 1.60
CA GLY A 19 8.27 -18.09 0.64
C GLY A 19 8.16 -17.62 -0.82
N LEU A 20 8.48 -16.35 -1.12
CA LEU A 20 8.58 -15.87 -2.49
C LEU A 20 9.72 -16.59 -3.24
N ASP A 21 9.52 -17.00 -4.48
CA ASP A 21 10.52 -17.85 -5.18
C ASP A 21 11.72 -17.06 -5.73
N GLY A 22 11.60 -15.74 -5.89
CA GLY A 22 12.62 -14.87 -6.46
C GLY A 22 12.54 -13.43 -5.97
N MET A 23 13.66 -12.71 -6.00
CA MET A 23 13.76 -11.34 -5.46
C MET A 23 13.62 -10.25 -6.54
N HIS A 24 13.58 -10.64 -7.82
CA HIS A 24 13.47 -9.72 -8.94
C HIS A 24 12.08 -9.84 -9.58
N VAL A 25 11.11 -9.10 -9.03
CA VAL A 25 9.71 -9.16 -9.48
C VAL A 25 9.56 -8.47 -10.84
N GLU A 26 9.09 -9.20 -11.85
CA GLU A 26 8.91 -8.71 -13.22
C GLU A 26 7.45 -8.41 -13.58
N ASP A 27 6.50 -9.10 -12.95
CA ASP A 27 5.06 -8.86 -13.13
C ASP A 27 4.24 -9.36 -11.94
N ILE A 28 3.07 -8.76 -11.73
CA ILE A 28 2.12 -9.12 -10.67
C ILE A 28 0.71 -9.16 -11.28
N TYR A 29 -0.08 -10.17 -10.93
CA TYR A 29 -1.44 -10.33 -11.45
C TYR A 29 -2.37 -11.00 -10.43
N GLN A 30 -3.54 -10.42 -10.18
CA GLN A 30 -4.60 -11.05 -9.39
C GLN A 30 -5.56 -11.84 -10.29
N ASP A 31 -5.64 -13.15 -10.07
CA ASP A 31 -6.53 -14.02 -10.84
C ASP A 31 -8.01 -13.83 -10.48
N ARG A 32 -8.92 -14.39 -11.28
CA ARG A 32 -10.37 -14.35 -11.01
C ARG A 32 -10.78 -14.93 -9.65
N GLN A 33 -9.98 -15.79 -9.04
CA GLN A 33 -10.24 -16.38 -7.72
C GLN A 33 -9.72 -15.51 -6.57
N GLY A 34 -8.95 -14.46 -6.87
CA GLY A 34 -8.42 -13.49 -5.91
C GLY A 34 -6.98 -13.79 -5.48
N PHE A 35 -6.34 -14.84 -6.00
CA PHE A 35 -4.94 -15.10 -5.69
C PHE A 35 -4.03 -14.13 -6.45
N LEU A 36 -2.99 -13.66 -5.77
CA LEU A 36 -1.93 -12.90 -6.42
C LEU A 36 -0.89 -13.84 -6.99
N TRP A 37 -0.50 -13.58 -8.23
CA TRP A 37 0.54 -14.29 -8.95
C TRP A 37 1.70 -13.34 -9.19
N ILE A 38 2.91 -13.79 -8.86
CA ILE A 38 4.13 -13.01 -8.92
C ILE A 38 5.09 -13.73 -9.85
N ALA A 39 5.50 -13.06 -10.93
CA ALA A 39 6.50 -13.53 -11.87
C ALA A 39 7.84 -12.92 -11.49
N THR A 40 8.88 -13.74 -11.47
CA THR A 40 10.23 -13.30 -11.08
C THR A 40 11.24 -13.62 -12.18
N ALA A 41 12.29 -12.80 -12.27
CA ALA A 41 13.37 -13.03 -13.22
C ALA A 41 14.31 -14.18 -12.81
N ASP A 42 14.34 -14.51 -11.52
CA ASP A 42 15.34 -15.35 -10.88
C ASP A 42 14.80 -16.60 -10.16
N GLY A 43 13.49 -16.69 -9.92
CA GLY A 43 12.88 -17.76 -9.13
C GLY A 43 11.91 -18.66 -9.90
N GLY A 44 11.06 -18.07 -10.72
CA GLY A 44 9.89 -18.72 -11.30
C GLY A 44 8.62 -17.93 -10.98
N VAL A 45 7.55 -18.64 -10.62
CA VAL A 45 6.25 -18.05 -10.29
C VAL A 45 5.88 -18.36 -8.84
N SER A 46 5.36 -17.38 -8.12
CA SER A 46 4.75 -17.57 -6.81
C SER A 46 3.27 -17.20 -6.83
N ARG A 47 2.41 -18.01 -6.21
CA ARG A 47 1.01 -17.70 -5.94
C ARG A 47 0.85 -17.38 -4.45
N PHE A 48 0.19 -16.28 -4.14
CA PHE A 48 -0.03 -15.79 -2.79
C PHE A 48 -1.53 -15.74 -2.47
N ASP A 49 -1.91 -16.29 -1.31
CA ASP A 49 -3.30 -16.39 -0.84
C ASP A 49 -3.61 -15.46 0.33
N SER A 50 -2.85 -14.38 0.49
CA SER A 50 -2.83 -13.46 1.65
C SER A 50 -2.14 -14.01 2.90
N ALA A 51 -1.78 -15.29 2.96
CA ALA A 51 -1.13 -15.89 4.12
C ALA A 51 0.16 -16.65 3.80
N ARG A 52 0.21 -17.33 2.65
CA ARG A 52 1.37 -18.14 2.23
C ARG A 52 1.63 -18.04 0.73
N PHE A 53 2.86 -18.37 0.36
CA PHE A 53 3.28 -18.55 -1.02
C PHE A 53 3.33 -20.03 -1.40
N ASP A 54 2.73 -20.38 -2.54
CA ASP A 54 2.98 -21.62 -3.27
C ASP A 54 3.85 -21.30 -4.49
N THR A 55 4.92 -22.05 -4.75
CA THR A 55 5.87 -21.75 -5.83
C THR A 55 5.87 -22.80 -6.95
N PHE A 56 6.15 -22.34 -8.17
CA PHE A 56 6.13 -23.15 -9.39
C PHE A 56 7.40 -22.90 -10.20
N GLY A 57 8.18 -23.96 -10.42
CA GLY A 57 9.43 -23.94 -11.16
C GLY A 57 9.57 -25.06 -12.19
N LEU A 58 10.81 -25.35 -12.60
CA LEU A 58 11.10 -26.33 -13.65
C LEU A 58 10.53 -27.73 -13.36
N LYS A 59 10.56 -28.14 -12.09
CA LYS A 59 10.06 -29.45 -11.64
C LYS A 59 8.55 -29.59 -11.80
N ASP A 60 7.83 -28.48 -11.81
CA ASP A 60 6.37 -28.43 -11.88
C ASP A 60 5.86 -28.31 -13.34
N GLY A 61 6.78 -28.12 -14.29
CA GLY A 61 6.49 -28.02 -15.73
C GLY A 61 6.69 -26.63 -16.33
N LEU A 62 7.10 -25.64 -15.53
CA LEU A 62 7.47 -24.31 -16.05
C LEU A 62 8.72 -24.45 -16.94
N PRO A 63 8.73 -23.95 -18.19
CA PRO A 63 9.83 -24.21 -19.12
C PRO A 63 11.09 -23.39 -18.83
N ASN A 64 10.99 -22.32 -18.04
CA ASN A 64 12.08 -21.42 -17.71
C ASN A 64 11.73 -20.62 -16.44
N LEU A 65 12.71 -20.43 -15.55
CA LEU A 65 12.52 -19.71 -14.28
C LEU A 65 12.48 -18.18 -14.44
N THR A 66 13.00 -17.64 -15.55
CA THR A 66 12.85 -16.21 -15.84
C THR A 66 11.49 -15.97 -16.48
N VAL A 67 10.53 -15.54 -15.66
CA VAL A 67 9.16 -15.23 -16.07
C VAL A 67 8.99 -13.71 -16.13
N MET A 68 8.51 -13.23 -17.27
CA MET A 68 8.48 -11.80 -17.62
C MET A 68 7.09 -11.19 -17.55
N ALA A 69 6.04 -11.99 -17.66
CA ALA A 69 4.67 -11.50 -17.78
C ALA A 69 3.65 -12.55 -17.38
N ILE A 70 2.51 -12.09 -16.86
CA ILE A 70 1.36 -12.91 -16.47
C ILE A 70 0.11 -12.38 -17.16
N ALA A 71 -0.78 -13.27 -17.59
CA ALA A 71 -2.14 -12.93 -17.98
C ALA A 71 -3.08 -14.09 -17.67
N GLU A 72 -4.38 -13.85 -17.61
CA GLU A 72 -5.40 -14.89 -17.52
C GLU A 72 -6.24 -14.89 -18.81
N ASP A 73 -6.42 -16.06 -19.41
CA ASP A 73 -7.24 -16.19 -20.62
C ASP A 73 -8.74 -16.28 -20.30
N ALA A 74 -9.59 -16.25 -21.34
CA ALA A 74 -11.04 -16.33 -21.16
C ALA A 74 -11.49 -17.60 -20.43
N ASP A 75 -10.75 -18.70 -20.58
CA ASP A 75 -11.05 -20.01 -19.97
C ASP A 75 -10.55 -20.10 -18.51
N GLY A 76 -9.91 -19.05 -17.99
CA GLY A 76 -9.39 -18.97 -16.62
C GLY A 76 -8.02 -19.62 -16.42
N ARG A 77 -7.30 -19.89 -17.51
CA ARG A 77 -5.92 -20.40 -17.43
C ARG A 77 -4.96 -19.24 -17.25
N LEU A 78 -4.00 -19.43 -16.35
CA LEU A 78 -2.92 -18.48 -16.12
C LEU A 78 -1.83 -18.72 -17.17
N LEU A 79 -1.46 -17.66 -17.88
CA LEU A 79 -0.44 -17.67 -18.90
C LEU A 79 0.80 -16.96 -18.39
N PHE A 80 1.95 -17.60 -18.55
CA PHE A 80 3.25 -17.11 -18.10
C PHE A 80 4.18 -16.95 -19.30
N GLY A 81 4.53 -15.70 -19.59
CA GLY A 81 5.50 -15.37 -20.62
C GLY A 81 6.91 -15.57 -20.10
N THR A 82 7.66 -16.52 -20.65
CA THR A 82 9.02 -16.80 -20.18
C THR A 82 10.10 -16.22 -21.10
N PHE A 83 11.28 -15.96 -20.54
CA PHE A 83 12.42 -15.44 -21.29
C PHE A 83 13.19 -16.55 -22.02
N GLY A 84 12.55 -17.18 -23.02
CA GLY A 84 13.18 -18.16 -23.91
C GLY A 84 12.56 -19.55 -23.88
N GLY A 85 11.65 -19.83 -22.95
CA GLY A 85 10.90 -21.09 -22.86
C GLY A 85 9.55 -21.06 -23.58
N GLY A 86 9.12 -19.91 -24.10
CA GLY A 86 7.80 -19.73 -24.70
C GLY A 86 6.73 -19.33 -23.69
N LEU A 87 5.48 -19.58 -24.06
CA LEU A 87 4.28 -19.26 -23.28
C LEU A 87 3.83 -20.51 -22.52
N ALA A 88 3.87 -20.47 -21.19
CA ALA A 88 3.39 -21.58 -20.37
C ALA A 88 1.97 -21.29 -19.89
N ALA A 89 1.01 -22.16 -20.20
CA ALA A 89 -0.37 -22.07 -19.76
C ALA A 89 -0.63 -23.06 -18.63
N TYR A 90 -1.12 -22.56 -17.51
CA TYR A 90 -1.42 -23.31 -16.30
C TYR A 90 -2.93 -23.40 -16.09
N ASP A 91 -3.43 -24.62 -15.94
CA ASP A 91 -4.87 -24.90 -15.74
C ASP A 91 -5.27 -25.09 -14.27
N GLY A 92 -4.36 -24.80 -13.33
CA GLY A 92 -4.52 -25.12 -11.92
C GLY A 92 -3.92 -26.47 -11.51
N ARG A 93 -3.38 -27.24 -12.46
CA ARG A 93 -2.75 -28.54 -12.21
C ARG A 93 -1.43 -28.71 -12.96
N GLU A 94 -1.43 -28.46 -14.26
CA GLU A 94 -0.28 -28.74 -15.14
C GLU A 94 0.02 -27.56 -16.06
N PHE A 95 1.27 -27.49 -16.52
CA PHE A 95 1.69 -26.52 -17.53
C PHE A 95 1.67 -27.12 -18.94
N GLN A 96 0.98 -26.45 -19.85
CA GLN A 96 1.09 -26.66 -21.29
C GLN A 96 1.95 -25.55 -21.91
N VAL A 97 3.02 -25.91 -22.62
CA VAL A 97 3.96 -24.93 -23.20
C VAL A 97 3.72 -24.74 -24.69
N TYR A 98 3.68 -23.48 -25.11
CA TYR A 98 3.58 -23.06 -26.51
C TYR A 98 4.86 -22.31 -26.92
N THR A 99 5.36 -22.65 -28.09
CA THR A 99 6.66 -22.18 -28.61
C THR A 99 6.53 -21.67 -30.04
N THR A 100 7.64 -21.35 -30.70
CA THR A 100 7.71 -21.08 -32.14
C THR A 100 7.15 -22.21 -32.99
N GLU A 101 7.19 -23.46 -32.50
CA GLU A 101 6.54 -24.62 -33.17
C GLU A 101 5.01 -24.50 -33.18
N HIS A 102 4.46 -23.69 -32.29
CA HIS A 102 3.03 -23.41 -32.13
C HIS A 102 2.63 -22.05 -32.72
N GLY A 103 3.50 -21.45 -33.53
CA GLY A 103 3.25 -20.21 -34.26
C GLY A 103 3.68 -18.92 -33.54
N LEU A 104 4.26 -19.00 -32.33
CA LEU A 104 4.83 -17.81 -31.70
C LEU A 104 5.97 -17.23 -32.56
N PRO A 105 6.10 -15.90 -32.66
CA PRO A 105 7.24 -15.26 -33.35
C PRO A 105 8.59 -15.57 -32.72
N SER A 106 8.60 -15.77 -31.39
CA SER A 106 9.79 -16.09 -30.61
C SER A 106 9.39 -16.72 -29.27
N ASN A 107 10.26 -17.55 -28.72
CA ASN A 107 10.09 -18.13 -27.38
C ASN A 107 10.48 -17.15 -26.26
N LYS A 108 11.03 -15.99 -26.60
CA LYS A 108 11.33 -14.93 -25.63
C LYS A 108 10.15 -13.97 -25.56
N ILE A 109 9.30 -14.21 -24.56
CA ILE A 109 8.12 -13.41 -24.29
C ILE A 109 8.49 -12.29 -23.32
N LEU A 110 8.02 -11.09 -23.60
CA LEU A 110 8.38 -9.86 -22.90
C LEU A 110 7.18 -9.16 -22.26
N GLY A 111 5.98 -9.52 -22.69
CA GLY A 111 4.73 -8.94 -22.23
C GLY A 111 3.56 -9.80 -22.68
N LEU A 112 2.52 -9.83 -21.87
CA LEU A 112 1.22 -10.40 -22.18
C LEU A 112 0.16 -9.33 -21.92
N GLN A 113 -0.85 -9.26 -22.79
CA GLN A 113 -1.98 -8.37 -22.58
C GLN A 113 -3.27 -9.12 -22.92
N ALA A 114 -4.13 -9.33 -21.91
CA ALA A 114 -5.46 -9.84 -22.13
C ALA A 114 -6.32 -8.80 -22.83
N GLN A 115 -7.17 -9.23 -23.75
CA GLN A 115 -8.09 -8.39 -24.50
C GLN A 115 -9.54 -8.70 -24.08
N PRO A 116 -10.47 -7.73 -24.21
CA PRO A 116 -11.87 -7.91 -23.81
C PRO A 116 -12.59 -9.08 -24.51
N ASP A 117 -12.15 -9.46 -25.71
CA ASP A 117 -12.69 -10.57 -26.49
C ASP A 117 -12.09 -11.94 -26.11
N GLY A 118 -11.20 -11.98 -25.11
CA GLY A 118 -10.54 -13.19 -24.66
C GLY A 118 -9.27 -13.55 -25.42
N LEU A 119 -8.86 -12.74 -26.40
CA LEU A 119 -7.55 -12.87 -27.04
C LEU A 119 -6.45 -12.46 -26.07
N ILE A 120 -5.28 -13.08 -26.20
CA ILE A 120 -4.07 -12.70 -25.50
C ILE A 120 -3.05 -12.21 -26.52
N LEU A 121 -2.61 -10.97 -26.37
CA LEU A 121 -1.49 -10.44 -27.12
C LEU A 121 -0.20 -10.92 -26.49
N VAL A 122 0.64 -11.58 -27.28
CA VAL A 122 1.95 -12.08 -26.86
C VAL A 122 3.03 -11.21 -27.48
N LEU A 123 3.67 -10.38 -26.65
CA LEU A 123 4.74 -9.49 -27.06
C LEU A 123 6.08 -10.21 -26.93
N THR A 124 6.88 -10.24 -28.00
CA THR A 124 8.12 -11.02 -28.06
C THR A 124 9.31 -10.18 -28.51
N ASP A 125 10.51 -10.77 -28.49
CA ASP A 125 11.69 -10.10 -29.04
C ASP A 125 11.76 -10.06 -30.57
N ALA A 126 10.79 -10.66 -31.27
CA ALA A 126 10.69 -10.70 -32.73
C ALA A 126 9.41 -10.06 -33.31
N GLY A 127 8.42 -9.75 -32.48
CA GLY A 127 7.13 -9.21 -32.92
C GLY A 127 6.00 -9.51 -31.95
N VAL A 128 4.76 -9.46 -32.45
CA VAL A 128 3.53 -9.66 -31.67
C VAL A 128 2.74 -10.85 -32.22
N ALA A 129 2.18 -11.67 -31.34
CA ALA A 129 1.22 -12.73 -31.68
C ALA A 129 -0.15 -12.45 -31.06
N TRP A 130 -1.22 -12.86 -31.74
CA TRP A 130 -2.57 -12.94 -31.20
C TRP A 130 -2.85 -14.40 -30.88
N PHE A 131 -2.89 -14.72 -29.59
CA PHE A 131 -3.02 -16.06 -29.07
C PHE A 131 -4.41 -16.28 -28.49
N VAL A 132 -5.03 -17.42 -28.82
CA VAL A 132 -6.33 -17.81 -28.28
C VAL A 132 -6.46 -19.32 -28.30
N LYS A 133 -7.03 -19.91 -27.24
CA LYS A 133 -7.32 -21.36 -27.17
C LYS A 133 -6.16 -22.24 -27.64
N GLY A 134 -4.94 -21.92 -27.22
CA GLY A 134 -3.77 -22.76 -27.47
C GLY A 134 -3.10 -22.59 -28.84
N HIS A 135 -3.44 -21.57 -29.62
CA HIS A 135 -2.81 -21.33 -30.91
C HIS A 135 -2.69 -19.84 -31.25
N CYS A 136 -1.70 -19.50 -32.08
CA CYS A 136 -1.56 -18.15 -32.62
C CYS A 136 -2.40 -18.01 -33.89
N ILE A 137 -3.40 -17.13 -33.88
CA ILE A 137 -4.27 -16.87 -35.05
C ILE A 137 -3.68 -15.82 -35.99
N ARG A 138 -2.75 -15.00 -35.49
CA ARG A 138 -2.08 -13.94 -36.24
C ARG A 138 -0.73 -13.65 -35.60
N CYS A 139 0.25 -13.34 -36.42
CA CYS A 139 1.54 -12.82 -35.99
C CYS A 139 1.95 -11.64 -36.87
N ILE A 140 2.61 -10.65 -36.28
CA ILE A 140 3.25 -9.56 -37.00
C ILE A 140 4.70 -9.49 -36.54
N THR A 141 5.62 -9.67 -37.47
CA THR A 141 7.07 -9.61 -37.26
C THR A 141 7.74 -8.50 -38.05
N ASP A 142 6.98 -7.83 -38.92
CA ASP A 142 7.43 -6.81 -39.86
C ASP A 142 6.35 -5.73 -40.01
N VAL A 143 6.78 -4.48 -40.10
CA VAL A 143 5.93 -3.36 -40.50
C VAL A 143 6.72 -2.47 -41.45
N GLY A 144 6.18 -2.29 -42.66
CA GLY A 144 6.80 -1.47 -43.71
C GLY A 144 8.03 -2.12 -44.35
N GLY A 145 8.12 -3.45 -44.40
CA GLY A 145 9.28 -4.18 -44.93
C GLY A 145 10.51 -4.14 -44.02
N GLN A 146 10.32 -3.71 -42.76
CA GLN A 146 11.34 -3.73 -41.74
C GLN A 146 10.90 -4.57 -40.53
N PRO A 147 11.77 -5.47 -40.01
CA PRO A 147 11.47 -6.26 -38.84
C PRO A 147 11.09 -5.40 -37.63
N LEU A 148 10.04 -5.80 -36.91
CA LEU A 148 9.61 -5.14 -35.67
C LEU A 148 10.64 -5.32 -34.56
N ARG A 149 11.27 -6.50 -34.48
CA ARG A 149 12.17 -6.89 -33.38
C ARG A 149 11.43 -6.79 -32.03
N ARG A 150 12.12 -6.30 -31.00
CA ARG A 150 11.66 -6.27 -29.62
C ARG A 150 10.49 -5.30 -29.44
N VAL A 151 9.31 -5.86 -29.19
CA VAL A 151 8.11 -5.11 -28.79
C VAL A 151 7.95 -5.24 -27.27
N ARG A 152 7.93 -4.10 -26.58
CA ARG A 152 7.84 -4.02 -25.11
C ARG A 152 6.41 -3.87 -24.62
N ASP A 153 5.61 -3.15 -25.37
CA ASP A 153 4.22 -2.90 -25.03
C ASP A 153 3.42 -2.54 -26.28
N MET A 154 2.11 -2.68 -26.18
CA MET A 154 1.17 -2.29 -27.22
C MET A 154 -0.03 -1.57 -26.58
N ALA A 155 -0.53 -0.52 -27.21
CA ALA A 155 -1.72 0.18 -26.75
C ALA A 155 -2.54 0.66 -27.95
N THR A 156 -3.86 0.67 -27.81
CA THR A 156 -4.75 1.25 -28.82
C THR A 156 -5.28 2.58 -28.28
N ASP A 157 -5.09 3.65 -29.05
CA ASP A 157 -5.60 4.96 -28.67
C ASP A 157 -7.12 5.08 -28.86
N ALA A 158 -7.70 6.17 -28.36
CA ALA A 158 -9.13 6.46 -28.50
C ALA A 158 -9.60 6.61 -29.97
N GLY A 159 -8.68 6.86 -30.90
CA GLY A 159 -8.93 6.91 -32.34
C GLY A 159 -8.90 5.53 -33.03
N GLY A 160 -8.60 4.46 -32.29
CA GLY A 160 -8.48 3.10 -32.80
C GLY A 160 -7.14 2.78 -33.45
N THR A 161 -6.13 3.64 -33.34
CA THR A 161 -4.78 3.34 -33.82
C THR A 161 -4.04 2.53 -32.76
N THR A 162 -3.54 1.37 -33.15
CA THR A 162 -2.70 0.53 -32.28
C THR A 162 -1.23 0.89 -32.45
N TRP A 163 -0.61 1.31 -31.35
CA TRP A 163 0.78 1.71 -31.20
C TRP A 163 1.62 0.62 -30.53
N LEU A 164 2.85 0.45 -31.01
CA LEU A 164 3.86 -0.49 -30.52
C LEU A 164 5.01 0.29 -29.91
N ALA A 165 5.39 -0.04 -28.68
CA ALA A 165 6.63 0.40 -28.07
C ALA A 165 7.75 -0.53 -28.52
N THR A 166 8.59 -0.08 -29.46
CA THR A 166 9.68 -0.87 -30.01
C THR A 166 11.04 -0.34 -29.56
N MET A 167 11.95 -1.23 -29.18
CA MET A 167 13.25 -0.82 -28.63
C MET A 167 14.14 -0.08 -29.66
N ASN A 168 14.02 -0.40 -30.95
CA ASN A 168 14.91 0.12 -31.99
C ASN A 168 14.23 1.04 -33.02
N ARG A 169 12.90 1.13 -33.00
CA ARG A 169 12.13 1.94 -33.97
C ARG A 169 11.24 2.97 -33.28
N GLY A 170 11.38 3.16 -31.97
CA GLY A 170 10.53 4.07 -31.21
C GLY A 170 9.08 3.59 -31.16
N VAL A 171 8.15 4.53 -31.15
CA VAL A 171 6.71 4.23 -31.11
C VAL A 171 6.15 4.22 -32.53
N LEU A 172 5.61 3.08 -32.92
CA LEU A 172 5.22 2.75 -34.30
C LEU A 172 3.82 2.14 -34.27
N SER A 173 2.94 2.59 -35.15
CA SER A 173 1.62 1.97 -35.31
C SER A 173 1.66 0.75 -36.24
N LEU A 174 0.62 -0.09 -36.15
CA LEU A 174 0.47 -1.28 -37.01
C LEU A 174 0.42 -0.96 -38.51
N ASP A 175 0.05 0.27 -38.89
CA ASP A 175 0.00 0.71 -40.29
C ASP A 175 1.30 1.36 -40.78
N GLY A 176 2.33 1.46 -39.92
CA GLY A 176 3.63 1.99 -40.29
C GLY A 176 3.87 3.45 -39.94
N ARG A 177 2.89 4.16 -39.35
CA ARG A 177 3.10 5.54 -38.89
C ARG A 177 3.94 5.58 -37.61
N TYR A 178 4.92 6.48 -37.56
CA TYR A 178 5.66 6.78 -36.34
C TYR A 178 4.91 7.82 -35.51
N MET A 179 4.88 7.65 -34.19
CA MET A 179 4.49 8.71 -33.28
C MET A 179 5.63 9.73 -33.29
N GLY A 180 5.33 11.02 -33.49
CA GLY A 180 6.26 12.11 -33.84
C GLY A 180 7.40 12.40 -32.85
N MET A 181 8.25 11.42 -32.58
CA MET A 181 9.39 11.42 -31.66
C MET A 181 10.64 12.08 -32.28
N GLY A 182 10.56 12.58 -33.51
CA GLY A 182 11.72 12.95 -34.34
C GLY A 182 12.55 11.73 -34.77
N GLU A 183 13.32 11.86 -35.84
CA GLU A 183 14.32 10.82 -36.18
C GLU A 183 15.44 10.85 -35.12
N GLY A 184 15.61 9.75 -34.38
CA GLY A 184 16.84 9.51 -33.60
C GLY A 184 16.89 10.00 -32.15
N ALA A 185 15.77 10.30 -31.48
CA ALA A 185 15.83 10.49 -30.03
C ALA A 185 16.16 9.15 -29.35
N GLY A 186 17.31 9.06 -28.65
CA GLY A 186 17.84 7.86 -27.98
C GLY A 186 16.99 7.33 -26.81
N GLN A 187 15.67 7.48 -26.87
CA GLN A 187 14.71 7.08 -25.87
C GLN A 187 14.06 5.76 -26.30
N TRP A 188 14.12 4.76 -25.42
CA TRP A 188 13.52 3.44 -25.68
C TRP A 188 12.12 3.39 -25.05
N PRO A 189 11.04 3.51 -25.84
CA PRO A 189 9.69 3.40 -25.29
C PRO A 189 9.51 2.04 -24.66
N TRP A 190 8.84 2.04 -23.51
CA TRP A 190 8.82 0.87 -22.65
C TRP A 190 7.41 0.42 -22.31
N LYS A 191 6.59 1.27 -21.68
CA LYS A 191 5.21 0.96 -21.30
C LYS A 191 4.26 2.09 -21.66
N PHE A 192 3.04 1.71 -22.02
CA PHE A 192 1.92 2.60 -22.21
C PHE A 192 0.99 2.57 -21.00
N ALA A 193 0.35 3.70 -20.73
CA ALA A 193 -0.87 3.79 -19.94
C ALA A 193 -1.86 4.68 -20.66
N GLN A 194 -3.15 4.43 -20.48
CA GLN A 194 -4.21 5.31 -20.97
C GLN A 194 -4.93 5.91 -19.78
N ASP A 195 -5.05 7.24 -19.75
CA ASP A 195 -5.85 7.90 -18.73
C ASP A 195 -7.34 7.99 -19.15
N PRO A 196 -8.26 8.29 -18.22
CA PRO A 196 -9.69 8.42 -18.53
C PRO A 196 -10.03 9.56 -19.52
N SER A 197 -9.12 10.52 -19.72
CA SER A 197 -9.28 11.60 -20.71
C SER A 197 -8.92 11.14 -22.13
N GLY A 198 -8.34 9.95 -22.27
CA GLY A 198 -7.98 9.33 -23.54
C GLY A 198 -6.55 9.58 -23.99
N TYR A 199 -5.72 10.27 -23.18
CA TYR A 199 -4.30 10.44 -23.50
C TYR A 199 -3.55 9.11 -23.35
N LEU A 200 -2.58 8.88 -24.22
CA LEU A 200 -1.61 7.80 -24.04
C LEU A 200 -0.35 8.35 -23.38
N TRP A 201 -0.01 7.78 -22.23
CA TRP A 201 1.21 8.05 -21.49
C TRP A 201 2.26 7.00 -21.81
N ILE A 202 3.52 7.41 -21.97
CA ILE A 202 4.59 6.57 -22.49
C ILE A 202 5.82 6.71 -21.60
N SER A 203 6.25 5.62 -20.99
CA SER A 203 7.50 5.58 -20.23
C SER A 203 8.69 5.22 -21.14
N PHE A 204 9.89 5.71 -20.79
CA PHE A 204 11.11 5.49 -21.57
C PHE A 204 12.24 4.93 -20.70
N HIS A 205 12.96 3.93 -21.21
CA HIS A 205 13.95 3.15 -20.45
C HIS A 205 15.32 3.82 -20.29
N TYR A 206 15.59 4.93 -20.98
CA TYR A 206 16.70 5.84 -20.70
C TYR A 206 16.30 7.22 -21.20
N THR A 207 16.06 8.14 -20.27
CA THR A 207 16.02 9.57 -20.58
C THR A 207 17.36 10.17 -20.17
N SER A 208 17.64 11.38 -20.63
CA SER A 208 18.76 12.20 -20.14
C SER A 208 18.69 12.42 -18.62
N SER A 209 19.55 13.28 -18.07
CA SER A 209 19.56 13.67 -16.65
C SER A 209 18.20 14.12 -16.07
N GLU A 210 17.21 14.37 -16.93
CA GLU A 210 15.83 14.74 -16.62
C GLU A 210 14.91 13.59 -17.05
N VAL A 211 13.97 13.20 -16.19
CA VAL A 211 13.00 12.14 -16.50
C VAL A 211 11.78 12.75 -17.16
N LEU A 212 11.58 12.33 -18.40
CA LEU A 212 10.49 12.78 -19.24
C LEU A 212 9.54 11.61 -19.48
N ILE A 213 8.26 11.82 -19.20
CA ILE A 213 7.19 10.92 -19.65
C ILE A 213 6.55 11.53 -20.90
N GLY A 214 6.26 10.68 -21.88
CA GLY A 214 5.54 11.10 -23.08
C GLY A 214 4.05 11.15 -22.80
N ARG A 215 3.38 12.22 -23.19
CA ARG A 215 1.92 12.34 -23.22
C ARG A 215 1.48 12.59 -24.66
N TYR A 216 0.85 11.59 -25.24
CA TYR A 216 0.33 11.63 -26.60
C TYR A 216 -1.17 11.93 -26.59
N ASP A 217 -1.56 12.95 -27.34
CA ASP A 217 -2.95 13.29 -27.63
C ASP A 217 -3.39 12.63 -28.94
N PRO A 218 -4.34 11.67 -28.91
CA PRO A 218 -4.83 11.03 -30.13
C PRO A 218 -5.64 11.95 -31.05
N GLN A 219 -6.23 13.03 -30.52
CA GLN A 219 -7.05 13.96 -31.30
C GLN A 219 -6.17 14.85 -32.19
N ASP A 220 -5.13 15.43 -31.60
CA ASP A 220 -4.21 16.32 -32.29
C ASP A 220 -2.96 15.61 -32.85
N GLN A 221 -2.80 14.32 -32.52
CA GLN A 221 -1.66 13.46 -32.88
C GLN A 221 -0.31 14.06 -32.45
N GLN A 222 -0.29 14.76 -31.33
CA GLN A 222 0.91 15.41 -30.78
C GLN A 222 1.43 14.65 -29.56
N LEU A 223 2.76 14.47 -29.53
CA LEU A 223 3.46 13.96 -28.35
C LEU A 223 4.14 15.14 -27.64
N ALA A 224 3.78 15.34 -26.38
CA ALA A 224 4.47 16.25 -25.48
C ALA A 224 5.30 15.45 -24.47
N PHE A 225 6.44 16.00 -24.06
CA PHE A 225 7.21 15.47 -22.94
C PHE A 225 6.88 16.26 -21.67
N VAL A 226 6.55 15.54 -20.61
CA VAL A 226 6.22 16.10 -19.30
C VAL A 226 7.38 15.81 -18.35
N ASP A 227 7.91 16.85 -17.72
CA ASP A 227 8.90 16.75 -16.65
C ASP A 227 8.20 16.28 -15.37
N VAL A 228 8.73 15.22 -14.76
CA VAL A 228 8.21 14.62 -13.53
C VAL A 228 9.05 15.03 -12.30
N GLY A 229 9.93 16.02 -12.47
CA GLY A 229 10.75 16.63 -11.43
C GLY A 229 12.22 16.22 -11.49
N LYS A 230 13.11 17.18 -11.21
CA LYS A 230 14.54 16.93 -10.96
C LYS A 230 14.66 16.33 -9.57
N GLY A 231 15.41 15.25 -9.43
CA GLY A 231 15.86 14.86 -8.10
C GLY A 231 17.35 15.04 -7.93
N ASP A 232 17.80 14.82 -6.70
CA ASP A 232 19.14 15.15 -6.22
C ASP A 232 20.28 14.67 -7.14
N GLU A 233 21.28 15.53 -7.30
CA GLU A 233 22.51 15.25 -8.01
C GLU A 233 23.22 14.06 -7.34
N GLY A 234 23.49 12.98 -8.09
CA GLY A 234 24.34 11.86 -7.64
C GLY A 234 23.68 10.48 -7.52
N VAL A 235 22.35 10.36 -7.70
CA VAL A 235 21.68 9.04 -7.74
C VAL A 235 21.78 8.44 -9.15
N VAL A 236 22.17 7.15 -9.23
CA VAL A 236 22.22 6.39 -10.50
C VAL A 236 20.81 6.35 -11.09
N GLN A 237 20.65 6.94 -12.27
CA GLN A 237 19.35 7.06 -12.92
C GLN A 237 19.02 5.76 -13.69
N HIS A 238 18.02 5.03 -13.22
CA HIS A 238 17.39 3.96 -13.98
C HIS A 238 16.14 4.52 -14.69
N GLY A 239 16.02 4.32 -16.00
CA GLY A 239 14.87 4.86 -16.74
C GLY A 239 13.54 4.24 -16.32
N THR A 240 12.45 4.94 -16.63
CA THR A 240 11.11 4.61 -16.17
C THR A 240 10.57 3.36 -16.85
N ARG A 241 10.35 2.31 -16.07
CA ARG A 241 9.97 0.98 -16.59
C ARG A 241 8.48 0.65 -16.48
N HIS A 242 7.70 1.43 -15.75
CA HIS A 242 6.28 1.20 -15.62
C HIS A 242 5.53 2.52 -15.46
N VAL A 243 4.42 2.62 -16.17
CA VAL A 243 3.41 3.66 -16.03
C VAL A 243 2.05 2.95 -16.05
N ARG A 244 1.14 3.34 -15.17
CA ARG A 244 -0.26 2.88 -15.19
C ARG A 244 -1.21 3.99 -14.77
N ALA A 245 -2.44 3.94 -15.23
CA ALA A 245 -3.54 4.71 -14.67
C ALA A 245 -4.31 3.83 -13.68
N ASP A 246 -4.78 4.40 -12.57
CA ASP A 246 -5.74 3.73 -11.67
C ASP A 246 -7.20 4.11 -12.01
N GLU A 247 -8.15 3.51 -11.30
CA GLU A 247 -9.59 3.75 -11.52
C GLU A 247 -10.03 5.18 -11.21
N ARG A 248 -9.26 5.91 -10.40
CA ARG A 248 -9.49 7.34 -10.11
C ARG A 248 -8.96 8.24 -11.22
N GLY A 249 -8.22 7.68 -12.17
CA GLY A 249 -7.53 8.40 -13.23
C GLY A 249 -6.17 8.95 -12.81
N TRP A 250 -5.65 8.56 -11.65
CA TRP A 250 -4.30 8.94 -11.24
C TRP A 250 -3.26 8.12 -12.00
N LEU A 251 -2.13 8.75 -12.28
CA LEU A 251 -1.02 8.08 -12.96
C LEU A 251 0.05 7.67 -11.97
N TRP A 252 0.42 6.41 -12.01
CA TRP A 252 1.48 5.84 -11.20
C TRP A 252 2.70 5.58 -12.07
N LEU A 253 3.85 6.06 -11.64
CA LEU A 253 5.09 6.03 -12.39
C LEU A 253 6.22 5.48 -11.53
N THR A 254 6.94 4.47 -12.01
CA THR A 254 8.10 3.95 -11.28
C THR A 254 9.32 4.80 -11.59
N HIS A 255 9.56 5.83 -10.77
CA HIS A 255 10.69 6.75 -10.86
C HIS A 255 11.22 7.05 -9.46
N ARG A 256 12.49 6.69 -9.16
CA ARG A 256 13.11 6.87 -7.83
C ARG A 256 12.26 6.29 -6.68
N GLY A 257 11.60 5.16 -6.93
CA GLY A 257 10.43 4.72 -6.17
C GLY A 257 9.20 4.81 -7.02
N VAL A 258 8.17 5.44 -6.49
CA VAL A 258 6.88 5.58 -7.13
C VAL A 258 6.49 7.06 -7.07
N MET A 259 6.11 7.64 -8.21
CA MET A 259 5.50 8.96 -8.32
C MET A 259 4.04 8.80 -8.73
N VAL A 260 3.17 9.60 -8.13
CA VAL A 260 1.72 9.57 -8.38
C VAL A 260 1.27 10.95 -8.85
N CYS A 261 0.59 11.03 -9.99
CA CYS A 261 -0.03 12.25 -10.49
C CYS A 261 -1.53 12.18 -10.26
N ASP A 262 -2.06 13.15 -9.52
CA ASP A 262 -3.50 13.28 -9.21
C ASP A 262 -4.29 14.04 -10.30
N GLY A 263 -3.63 14.37 -11.42
CA GLY A 263 -4.16 15.20 -12.50
C GLY A 263 -3.78 16.68 -12.39
N GLN A 264 -3.23 17.12 -11.27
CA GLN A 264 -2.71 18.49 -11.09
C GLN A 264 -1.19 18.49 -10.92
N GLU A 265 -0.69 17.69 -9.97
CA GLU A 265 0.71 17.69 -9.57
C GLU A 265 1.26 16.27 -9.40
N TRP A 266 2.59 16.15 -9.46
CA TRP A 266 3.30 14.90 -9.20
C TRP A 266 3.76 14.83 -7.75
N HIS A 267 3.39 13.76 -7.07
CA HIS A 267 3.69 13.52 -5.66
C HIS A 267 4.54 12.25 -5.52
N PRO A 268 5.58 12.24 -4.67
CA PRO A 268 6.25 10.99 -4.33
C PRO A 268 5.32 10.11 -3.49
N PHE A 269 5.16 8.86 -3.91
CA PHE A 269 4.58 7.82 -3.06
C PHE A 269 5.70 7.25 -2.19
N SER A 270 5.53 7.38 -0.88
CA SER A 270 6.46 6.87 0.12
C SER A 270 5.68 6.03 1.13
N ALA A 271 6.07 4.77 1.29
CA ALA A 271 5.64 3.97 2.44
C ALA A 271 6.74 4.05 3.50
N SER A 272 6.37 4.15 4.80
CA SER A 272 7.34 4.28 5.90
C SER A 272 8.05 2.95 6.21
N LEU A 273 8.91 2.49 5.30
CA LEU A 273 9.78 1.32 5.44
C LEU A 273 11.24 1.76 5.32
N PRO A 274 11.90 2.12 6.44
CA PRO A 274 13.20 2.79 6.44
C PRO A 274 14.33 1.94 5.83
N ASP A 275 14.19 0.62 5.79
CA ASP A 275 15.20 -0.31 5.27
C ASP A 275 14.99 -0.72 3.80
N ILE A 276 13.98 -0.17 3.11
CA ILE A 276 13.68 -0.51 1.72
C ILE A 276 14.18 0.56 0.76
N ASP A 277 14.97 0.11 -0.22
CA ASP A 277 15.36 0.93 -1.36
C ASP A 277 14.29 0.90 -2.45
N PHE A 278 13.37 1.86 -2.41
CA PHE A 278 12.36 2.03 -3.45
C PHE A 278 12.96 2.45 -4.80
N SER A 279 14.22 2.88 -4.90
CA SER A 279 14.83 3.22 -6.19
C SER A 279 14.92 2.00 -7.15
N ALA A 280 14.86 0.79 -6.59
CA ALA A 280 14.81 -0.47 -7.34
C ALA A 280 13.39 -0.87 -7.81
N THR A 281 12.39 0.02 -7.69
CA THR A 281 11.01 -0.30 -8.08
C THR A 281 10.92 -0.65 -9.57
N ARG A 282 10.37 -1.83 -9.85
CA ARG A 282 10.22 -2.39 -11.20
C ARG A 282 8.83 -2.18 -11.78
N LEU A 283 7.79 -2.32 -10.96
CA LEU A 283 6.39 -2.10 -11.30
C LEU A 283 5.54 -1.80 -10.05
N THR A 284 4.34 -1.28 -10.29
CA THR A 284 3.27 -1.21 -9.29
C THR A 284 2.03 -1.90 -9.82
N TYR A 285 1.28 -2.55 -8.94
CA TYR A 285 0.04 -3.25 -9.22
C TYR A 285 -1.00 -2.87 -8.17
N GLU A 286 -2.25 -2.72 -8.59
CA GLU A 286 -3.37 -2.45 -7.69
C GLU A 286 -4.29 -3.66 -7.75
N ASP A 287 -4.55 -4.26 -6.59
CA ASP A 287 -5.51 -5.36 -6.50
C ASP A 287 -6.95 -4.84 -6.48
N ARG A 288 -7.92 -5.74 -6.58
CA ARG A 288 -9.35 -5.40 -6.62
C ARG A 288 -9.86 -4.77 -5.34
N GLU A 289 -9.14 -4.94 -4.25
CA GLU A 289 -9.42 -4.35 -2.95
C GLU A 289 -8.89 -2.90 -2.84
N GLY A 290 -8.06 -2.46 -3.80
CA GLY A 290 -7.45 -1.12 -3.84
C GLY A 290 -6.10 -1.04 -3.12
N ASN A 291 -5.54 -2.17 -2.69
CA ASN A 291 -4.19 -2.19 -2.14
C ASN A 291 -3.15 -2.08 -3.26
N ILE A 292 -2.00 -1.53 -2.89
CA ILE A 292 -0.89 -1.30 -3.81
C ILE A 292 0.22 -2.31 -3.54
N TRP A 293 0.60 -3.03 -4.58
CA TRP A 293 1.72 -3.97 -4.58
C TRP A 293 2.86 -3.38 -5.39
N ILE A 294 4.06 -3.37 -4.82
CA ILE A 294 5.26 -2.81 -5.45
C ILE A 294 6.25 -3.96 -5.66
N GLY A 295 6.52 -4.27 -6.92
CA GLY A 295 7.57 -5.22 -7.29
C GLY A 295 8.92 -4.52 -7.34
N LEU A 296 9.89 -5.02 -6.59
CA LEU A 296 11.26 -4.51 -6.57
C LEU A 296 12.19 -5.41 -7.38
N TRP A 297 13.24 -4.82 -7.93
CA TRP A 297 14.33 -5.55 -8.59
C TRP A 297 15.45 -5.80 -7.59
N GLY A 298 15.37 -6.92 -6.86
CA GLY A 298 16.33 -7.34 -5.83
C GLY A 298 15.80 -7.20 -4.39
N GLY A 299 14.67 -6.51 -4.19
CA GLY A 299 14.02 -6.30 -2.90
C GLY A 299 12.77 -7.16 -2.65
N GLY A 300 12.38 -8.00 -3.60
CA GLY A 300 11.15 -8.80 -3.51
C GLY A 300 9.89 -7.97 -3.74
N LEU A 301 8.87 -8.23 -2.93
CA LEU A 301 7.54 -7.64 -3.07
C LEU A 301 7.20 -6.79 -1.85
N VAL A 302 6.62 -5.61 -2.05
CA VAL A 302 6.11 -4.77 -0.97
C VAL A 302 4.60 -4.63 -1.11
N PHE A 303 3.89 -4.95 -0.04
CA PHE A 303 2.47 -4.65 0.13
C PHE A 303 2.32 -3.28 0.75
N CYS A 304 1.34 -2.51 0.27
CA CYS A 304 0.93 -1.23 0.82
C CYS A 304 -0.59 -1.19 0.87
N ASP A 305 -1.13 -0.97 2.07
CA ASP A 305 -2.57 -0.86 2.32
C ASP A 305 -2.96 0.61 2.56
N PRO A 306 -3.24 1.39 1.50
CA PRO A 306 -3.79 2.74 1.66
C PRO A 306 -5.30 2.74 1.96
N VAL A 307 -5.97 1.58 1.92
CA VAL A 307 -7.43 1.48 2.00
C VAL A 307 -7.89 1.42 3.45
N SER A 308 -7.21 0.60 4.27
CA SER A 308 -7.52 0.42 5.68
C SER A 308 -7.07 1.58 6.55
N ILE A 309 -6.36 2.57 5.98
CA ILE A 309 -5.78 3.67 6.75
C ILE A 309 -6.43 4.98 6.36
N ARG A 310 -7.12 5.57 7.34
CA ARG A 310 -7.63 6.92 7.25
C ARG A 310 -6.91 7.81 8.25
N ARG A 311 -6.34 8.90 7.76
CA ARG A 311 -5.80 9.98 8.61
C ARG A 311 -6.95 10.84 9.11
N TYR A 312 -6.92 11.15 10.40
CA TYR A 312 -7.83 12.08 11.03
C TYR A 312 -7.06 13.29 11.56
N THR A 313 -7.56 14.48 11.26
CA THR A 313 -6.94 15.76 11.63
C THR A 313 -7.89 16.63 12.42
N GLU A 314 -7.43 17.81 12.86
CA GLU A 314 -8.28 18.81 13.50
C GLU A 314 -9.43 19.27 12.59
N ALA A 315 -9.24 19.24 11.27
CA ALA A 315 -10.29 19.54 10.30
C ALA A 315 -11.41 18.48 10.28
N ASP A 316 -11.12 17.24 10.70
CA ASP A 316 -12.08 16.15 10.80
C ASP A 316 -12.83 16.14 12.13
N GLY A 317 -12.49 17.05 13.06
CA GLY A 317 -13.10 17.14 14.38
C GLY A 317 -12.20 16.66 15.52
N LEU A 318 -10.95 16.27 15.25
CA LEU A 318 -9.99 15.96 16.31
C LEU A 318 -9.67 17.24 17.12
N PRO A 319 -9.67 17.22 18.47
CA PRO A 319 -9.48 18.44 19.25
C PRO A 319 -8.05 18.97 19.25
N ASP A 320 -7.07 18.06 19.11
CA ASP A 320 -5.64 18.37 19.03
C ASP A 320 -4.91 17.20 18.36
N ARG A 321 -3.86 17.50 17.59
CA ARG A 321 -2.99 16.51 16.93
C ARG A 321 -2.21 15.61 17.89
N GLU A 322 -1.97 16.02 19.14
CA GLU A 322 -1.24 15.24 20.13
C GLU A 322 -2.20 14.29 20.87
N ILE A 323 -2.35 13.07 20.34
CA ILE A 323 -3.15 11.99 20.94
C ILE A 323 -2.37 11.35 22.09
N ARG A 324 -3.00 11.26 23.25
CA ARG A 324 -2.39 10.76 24.51
C ARG A 324 -2.91 9.38 24.89
N CYS A 325 -4.18 9.09 24.59
CA CYS A 325 -4.82 7.82 24.91
C CYS A 325 -6.00 7.51 23.97
N LEU A 326 -6.33 6.23 23.89
CA LEU A 326 -7.48 5.70 23.14
C LEU A 326 -8.22 4.69 24.02
N GLY A 327 -9.54 4.58 23.84
CA GLY A 327 -10.36 3.52 24.44
C GLY A 327 -11.54 3.18 23.54
N GLU A 328 -11.90 1.90 23.42
CA GLU A 328 -13.03 1.45 22.59
C GLU A 328 -14.16 0.93 23.49
N ASP A 329 -15.35 1.52 23.39
CA ASP A 329 -16.49 1.08 24.18
C ASP A 329 -17.16 -0.19 23.64
N LEU A 330 -18.06 -0.79 24.43
CA LEU A 330 -18.77 -2.02 24.02
C LEU A 330 -19.68 -1.83 22.81
N GLY A 331 -19.97 -0.59 22.41
CA GLY A 331 -20.70 -0.23 21.20
C GLY A 331 -19.81 -0.09 19.96
N GLY A 332 -18.50 -0.23 20.11
CA GLY A 332 -17.51 -0.07 19.03
C GLY A 332 -17.15 1.39 18.74
N GLN A 333 -17.53 2.34 19.61
CA GLN A 333 -17.08 3.73 19.46
C GLN A 333 -15.68 3.88 20.04
N VAL A 334 -14.82 4.62 19.33
CA VAL A 334 -13.45 4.89 19.77
C VAL A 334 -13.37 6.28 20.39
N TRP A 335 -12.99 6.32 21.66
CA TRP A 335 -12.76 7.52 22.43
C TRP A 335 -11.29 7.92 22.36
N ILE A 336 -11.04 9.20 22.06
CA ILE A 336 -9.72 9.74 21.74
C ILE A 336 -9.41 10.87 22.70
N GLY A 337 -8.40 10.69 23.55
CA GLY A 337 -7.90 11.72 24.46
C GLY A 337 -6.70 12.44 23.86
N THR A 338 -6.73 13.77 23.86
CA THR A 338 -5.70 14.63 23.27
C THR A 338 -5.26 15.73 24.24
N MET A 339 -4.22 16.48 23.87
CA MET A 339 -3.78 17.66 24.63
C MET A 339 -4.83 18.80 24.66
N GLY A 340 -5.66 18.91 23.63
CA GLY A 340 -6.69 19.97 23.51
C GLY A 340 -8.10 19.52 23.89
N GLY A 341 -8.28 18.26 24.28
CA GLY A 341 -9.56 17.77 24.75
C GLY A 341 -9.80 16.29 24.45
N MET A 342 -11.07 15.95 24.26
CA MET A 342 -11.48 14.60 23.93
C MET A 342 -12.34 14.58 22.67
N ALA A 343 -12.35 13.47 21.95
CA ALA A 343 -13.30 13.21 20.89
C ALA A 343 -13.81 11.77 20.93
N CYS A 344 -14.92 11.55 20.26
CA CYS A 344 -15.51 10.24 20.04
C CYS A 344 -15.58 10.00 18.52
N MET A 345 -15.16 8.82 18.09
CA MET A 345 -15.22 8.37 16.72
C MET A 345 -16.24 7.24 16.59
N GLU A 346 -17.20 7.45 15.68
CA GLU A 346 -18.27 6.51 15.35
C GLU A 346 -18.39 6.45 13.83
N GLU A 347 -18.36 5.26 13.24
CA GLU A 347 -18.43 5.05 11.77
C GLU A 347 -17.40 5.91 10.99
N GLY A 348 -16.24 6.12 11.59
CA GLY A 348 -15.17 6.94 11.02
C GLY A 348 -15.46 8.44 10.95
N GLN A 349 -16.42 8.96 11.71
CA GLN A 349 -16.62 10.40 11.92
C GLN A 349 -16.14 10.78 13.31
N ILE A 350 -15.25 11.79 13.41
CA ILE A 350 -14.81 12.31 14.70
C ILE A 350 -15.74 13.43 15.14
N ARG A 351 -16.25 13.30 16.36
CA ARG A 351 -17.04 14.33 17.02
C ARG A 351 -16.27 14.83 18.24
N PRO A 352 -15.85 16.10 18.28
CA PRO A 352 -15.18 16.64 19.44
C PRO A 352 -16.14 16.64 20.63
N VAL A 353 -15.63 16.15 21.75
CA VAL A 353 -16.33 16.10 23.03
C VAL A 353 -15.62 17.10 23.93
N LYS A 354 -16.14 18.33 23.95
CA LYS A 354 -15.47 19.47 24.59
C LYS A 354 -15.30 19.25 26.10
N THR A 355 -14.08 18.89 26.50
CA THR A 355 -13.60 18.99 27.89
C THR A 355 -12.95 20.35 28.17
N GLY A 356 -12.28 20.93 27.17
CA GLY A 356 -11.46 22.13 27.32
C GLY A 356 -10.14 21.91 28.09
N GLU A 357 -9.82 20.67 28.42
CA GLU A 357 -8.69 20.26 29.26
C GLU A 357 -8.00 19.03 28.65
N ILE A 358 -6.70 18.86 28.93
CA ILE A 358 -5.89 17.72 28.50
C ILE A 358 -6.51 16.41 28.99
N VAL A 359 -6.62 15.41 28.12
CA VAL A 359 -7.05 14.06 28.49
C VAL A 359 -5.88 13.10 28.35
N SER A 360 -5.37 12.61 29.48
CA SER A 360 -4.17 11.78 29.58
C SER A 360 -4.48 10.29 29.71
N ALA A 361 -5.68 9.93 30.16
CA ALA A 361 -6.11 8.54 30.30
C ALA A 361 -7.61 8.39 29.98
N ILE A 362 -7.97 7.26 29.36
CA ILE A 362 -9.35 6.82 29.12
C ILE A 362 -9.45 5.35 29.51
N VAL A 363 -10.56 4.95 30.15
CA VAL A 363 -10.89 3.54 30.38
C VAL A 363 -12.39 3.31 30.20
N ILE A 364 -12.74 2.11 29.76
CA ILE A 364 -14.10 1.62 29.67
C ILE A 364 -14.27 0.60 30.78
N ASP A 365 -15.25 0.78 31.66
CA ASP A 365 -15.51 -0.19 32.73
C ASP A 365 -16.32 -1.41 32.24
N GLY A 366 -16.45 -2.43 33.09
CA GLY A 366 -17.22 -3.64 32.79
C GLY A 366 -18.72 -3.41 32.57
N GLN A 367 -19.25 -2.20 32.83
CA GLN A 367 -20.62 -1.79 32.52
C GLN A 367 -20.71 -1.03 31.19
N GLY A 368 -19.58 -0.80 30.52
CA GLY A 368 -19.50 -0.06 29.26
C GLY A 368 -19.46 1.46 29.43
N GLN A 369 -19.25 1.97 30.65
CA GLN A 369 -19.16 3.41 30.91
C GLN A 369 -17.74 3.90 30.60
N VAL A 370 -17.65 5.08 29.99
CA VAL A 370 -16.37 5.67 29.62
C VAL A 370 -15.92 6.62 30.73
N TRP A 371 -14.67 6.50 31.12
CA TRP A 371 -14.04 7.31 32.16
C TRP A 371 -12.78 7.96 31.60
N SER A 372 -12.54 9.24 31.91
CA SER A 372 -11.32 9.92 31.50
C SER A 372 -10.68 10.75 32.61
N GLY A 373 -9.38 10.99 32.50
CA GLY A 373 -8.59 11.76 33.45
C GLY A 373 -7.55 12.62 32.77
N GLY A 374 -7.11 13.67 33.45
CA GLY A 374 -6.21 14.69 32.89
C GLY A 374 -5.59 15.61 33.93
N ASP A 375 -5.29 16.85 33.52
CA ASP A 375 -4.42 17.78 34.26
C ASP A 375 -5.14 18.64 35.33
N ALA A 376 -6.39 18.29 35.67
CA ALA A 376 -7.25 19.10 36.55
C ALA A 376 -7.62 18.41 37.88
N GLY A 377 -6.93 17.34 38.27
CA GLY A 377 -7.24 16.58 39.50
C GLY A 377 -8.68 16.04 39.55
N LYS A 378 -9.27 15.78 38.38
CA LYS A 378 -10.64 15.28 38.21
C LYS A 378 -10.63 14.02 37.37
N VAL A 379 -11.59 13.15 37.67
CA VAL A 379 -12.03 12.07 36.79
C VAL A 379 -13.36 12.46 36.19
N TYR A 380 -13.53 12.20 34.90
CA TYR A 380 -14.73 12.50 34.15
C TYR A 380 -15.43 11.20 33.82
N LYS A 381 -16.70 11.09 34.22
CA LYS A 381 -17.59 10.00 33.83
C LYS A 381 -18.43 10.42 32.64
N TRP A 382 -18.46 9.60 31.59
CA TRP A 382 -19.11 9.91 30.33
C TRP A 382 -20.32 9.02 30.12
N GLU A 383 -21.51 9.61 30.24
CA GLU A 383 -22.80 8.99 29.89
C GLU A 383 -23.44 9.63 28.64
N SER A 384 -22.91 10.79 28.21
CA SER A 384 -23.32 11.56 27.02
C SER A 384 -22.23 12.59 26.64
N GLN A 385 -22.51 13.54 25.73
CA GLN A 385 -21.55 14.59 25.33
C GLN A 385 -21.11 15.53 26.46
N THR A 386 -21.83 15.55 27.59
CA THR A 386 -21.45 16.32 28.78
C THR A 386 -21.01 15.35 29.88
N PRO A 387 -19.75 15.40 30.32
CA PRO A 387 -19.27 14.50 31.37
C PRO A 387 -19.70 14.99 32.75
N GLN A 388 -19.85 14.04 33.67
CA GLN A 388 -19.88 14.34 35.09
C GLN A 388 -18.43 14.42 35.59
N ALA A 389 -18.02 15.62 36.02
CA ALA A 389 -16.72 15.82 36.65
C ALA A 389 -16.77 15.39 38.12
N ILE A 390 -15.85 14.52 38.52
CA ILE A 390 -15.69 14.04 39.88
C ILE A 390 -14.31 14.52 40.37
N PRO A 391 -14.25 15.47 41.32
CA PRO A 391 -13.00 15.88 41.94
C PRO A 391 -12.34 14.67 42.61
N VAL A 392 -11.02 14.55 42.52
CA VAL A 392 -10.26 13.54 43.25
C VAL A 392 -9.47 14.23 44.36
N THR A 393 -10.01 14.19 45.57
CA THR A 393 -9.41 14.71 46.81
C THR A 393 -9.10 13.57 47.79
N GLU A 394 -8.32 13.84 48.85
CA GLU A 394 -8.04 12.87 49.92
C GLU A 394 -9.30 12.29 50.58
N GLU A 395 -10.37 13.08 50.63
CA GLU A 395 -11.67 12.71 51.23
C GLU A 395 -12.66 12.15 50.20
N THR A 396 -12.28 12.08 48.91
CA THR A 396 -13.15 11.46 47.89
C THR A 396 -13.21 9.97 48.18
N HIS A 397 -14.29 9.58 48.84
CA HIS A 397 -14.51 8.21 49.21
C HIS A 397 -14.67 7.35 47.94
N PRO A 398 -14.24 6.06 47.95
CA PRO A 398 -14.49 5.13 46.85
C PRO A 398 -15.97 5.07 46.44
N GLU A 399 -16.87 5.40 47.38
CA GLU A 399 -18.32 5.52 47.18
C GLU A 399 -18.78 6.75 46.38
N GLU A 400 -17.97 7.80 46.24
CA GLU A 400 -18.29 8.98 45.41
C GLU A 400 -17.86 8.80 43.94
N ILE A 401 -16.91 7.89 43.70
CA ILE A 401 -16.56 7.34 42.37
C ILE A 401 -17.36 6.03 42.13
N ALA A 402 -18.26 5.63 43.05
CA ALA A 402 -18.94 4.35 42.97
C ALA A 402 -20.01 4.28 41.88
N GLY A 403 -19.56 3.83 40.72
CA GLY A 403 -20.24 2.75 40.01
C GLY A 403 -19.69 1.36 40.33
N LEU A 404 -18.73 1.24 41.27
CA LEU A 404 -17.76 0.13 41.29
C LEU A 404 -17.30 -0.32 42.71
N CYS A 405 -18.11 -0.11 43.75
CA CYS A 405 -17.76 -0.54 45.11
C CYS A 405 -18.70 -1.63 45.62
N GLU A 406 -18.47 -2.88 45.23
CA GLU A 406 -18.91 -4.06 45.98
C GLU A 406 -17.77 -5.08 46.09
N ASP A 407 -16.86 -4.87 47.04
CA ASP A 407 -16.53 -5.92 48.01
C ASP A 407 -15.70 -5.38 49.18
N GLY A 408 -16.20 -5.64 50.40
CA GLY A 408 -15.76 -5.06 51.67
C GLY A 408 -14.45 -5.59 52.23
N HIS A 409 -13.38 -5.64 51.43
CA HIS A 409 -12.10 -6.23 51.85
C HIS A 409 -10.87 -5.37 51.49
N LEU A 410 -10.86 -4.09 51.85
CA LEU A 410 -9.62 -3.35 52.06
C LEU A 410 -9.66 -2.64 53.41
N ARG A 411 -8.61 -2.85 54.23
CA ARG A 411 -8.48 -2.19 55.53
C ARG A 411 -7.90 -0.80 55.30
N PRO A 412 -8.41 0.26 55.97
CA PRO A 412 -7.95 1.65 55.78
C PRO A 412 -6.48 1.95 56.10
N ALA A 413 -5.67 0.96 56.48
CA ALA A 413 -4.33 1.15 57.03
C ALA A 413 -3.20 1.15 55.99
N ASP A 414 -3.49 0.94 54.70
CA ASP A 414 -2.47 0.84 53.63
C ASP A 414 -2.44 2.07 52.69
N ILE A 415 -3.19 3.14 52.98
CA ILE A 415 -3.20 4.39 52.21
C ILE A 415 -2.17 5.34 52.85
N ALA A 416 -1.02 5.53 52.19
CA ALA A 416 -0.07 6.57 52.56
C ALA A 416 -0.68 7.96 52.28
N GLU A 417 -0.43 8.94 53.15
CA GLU A 417 -0.87 10.33 53.01
C GLU A 417 -0.36 10.92 51.67
N VAL A 418 -1.27 11.24 50.76
CA VAL A 418 -1.00 11.86 49.45
C VAL A 418 -1.66 13.23 49.44
N GLU A 419 -0.86 14.28 49.57
CA GLU A 419 -1.32 15.68 49.51
C GLU A 419 -1.82 16.05 48.10
N SER A 420 -3.07 15.71 47.78
CA SER A 420 -3.82 16.03 46.55
C SER A 420 -3.27 15.46 45.23
N ILE A 421 -4.15 14.92 44.37
CA ILE A 421 -3.77 14.50 43.02
C ILE A 421 -3.95 15.68 42.07
N ALA A 422 -2.83 16.29 41.66
CA ALA A 422 -2.85 17.38 40.67
C ALA A 422 -3.15 16.87 39.24
N TYR A 423 -2.76 15.64 38.92
CA TYR A 423 -2.86 15.06 37.58
C TYR A 423 -3.36 13.62 37.66
N VAL A 424 -4.39 13.28 36.89
CA VAL A 424 -4.81 11.89 36.67
C VAL A 424 -4.18 11.40 35.36
N ASN A 425 -3.18 10.53 35.47
CA ASN A 425 -2.39 10.06 34.32
C ASN A 425 -2.61 8.59 33.98
N VAL A 426 -3.19 7.83 34.91
CA VAL A 426 -3.47 6.41 34.72
C VAL A 426 -4.86 6.12 35.24
N LEU A 427 -5.64 5.41 34.45
CA LEU A 427 -6.91 4.81 34.84
C LEU A 427 -6.84 3.32 34.49
N TRP A 428 -7.32 2.45 35.37
CA TRP A 428 -7.51 1.05 35.02
C TRP A 428 -8.66 0.43 35.83
N GLU A 429 -9.31 -0.57 35.25
CA GLU A 429 -10.33 -1.34 35.96
C GLU A 429 -9.76 -2.69 36.42
N HIS A 430 -10.08 -3.09 37.65
CA HIS A 430 -9.85 -4.45 38.13
C HIS A 430 -11.00 -4.90 39.02
N GLN A 431 -11.59 -6.07 38.76
CA GLN A 431 -12.69 -6.64 39.56
C GLN A 431 -13.85 -5.66 39.76
N ASN A 432 -14.30 -5.00 38.68
CA ASN A 432 -15.31 -3.94 38.76
C ASN A 432 -14.91 -2.83 39.75
N THR A 433 -13.63 -2.48 39.83
CA THR A 433 -13.12 -1.34 40.60
C THR A 433 -12.28 -0.46 39.69
N LEU A 434 -12.64 0.82 39.57
CA LEU A 434 -11.84 1.81 38.84
C LEU A 434 -10.75 2.35 39.76
N TRP A 435 -9.51 2.24 39.31
CA TRP A 435 -8.34 2.73 40.00
C TRP A 435 -7.76 3.92 39.26
N VAL A 436 -7.32 4.91 40.04
CA VAL A 436 -6.84 6.20 39.56
C VAL A 436 -5.40 6.39 40.04
N GLY A 437 -4.49 6.62 39.11
CA GLY A 437 -3.08 6.91 39.38
C GLY A 437 -2.71 8.32 38.94
N GLY A 438 -2.01 9.05 39.80
CA GLY A 438 -1.60 10.43 39.53
C GLY A 438 -0.15 10.75 39.88
N PHE A 439 0.36 11.87 39.34
CA PHE A 439 1.66 12.42 39.71
C PHE A 439 1.49 13.61 40.66
N LEU A 440 2.27 13.64 41.74
CA LEU A 440 2.46 14.82 42.58
C LEU A 440 3.57 15.71 41.98
N PRO A 441 3.38 17.02 41.84
CA PRO A 441 4.51 17.92 41.58
C PRO A 441 5.39 18.00 42.85
N LEU A 442 6.54 17.34 42.82
CA LEU A 442 7.58 17.46 43.84
C LEU A 442 8.18 18.89 43.81
N ILE A 443 7.71 19.80 44.68
CA ILE A 443 8.52 20.94 45.09
C ILE A 443 9.41 20.47 46.23
N SER A 444 10.66 20.14 45.89
CA SER A 444 11.63 19.63 46.85
C SER A 444 12.07 20.70 47.86
N SER A 445 11.95 20.40 49.15
CA SER A 445 13.03 20.68 50.08
C SER A 445 13.21 19.48 51.01
N LEU A 446 14.35 18.80 50.87
CA LEU A 446 14.85 17.68 51.71
C LEU A 446 14.45 16.25 51.29
N GLY A 447 15.12 15.77 50.23
CA GLY A 447 15.95 14.56 50.28
C GLY A 447 15.34 13.23 50.78
N ARG A 448 14.67 12.49 49.88
CA ARG A 448 15.00 11.12 49.42
C ARG A 448 13.82 10.59 48.62
N CYS A 449 14.04 10.39 47.32
CA CYS A 449 13.04 9.82 46.42
C CYS A 449 13.24 8.29 46.39
N THR A 450 12.25 7.52 46.86
CA THR A 450 12.10 6.12 46.47
C THR A 450 10.89 6.04 45.54
N THR A 451 11.18 5.99 44.24
CA THR A 451 10.25 5.46 43.25
C THR A 451 10.02 3.98 43.56
N LEU A 452 8.76 3.59 43.82
CA LEU A 452 8.40 2.17 43.75
C LEU A 452 8.16 1.84 42.27
N PRO A 453 8.92 0.91 41.68
CA PRO A 453 8.68 0.48 40.31
C PRO A 453 7.37 -0.33 40.24
N LEU A 454 6.61 -0.13 39.16
CA LEU A 454 5.41 -0.88 38.74
C LEU A 454 5.59 -2.42 38.60
N ASN A 455 6.73 -2.98 39.02
CA ASN A 455 7.09 -4.39 38.82
C ASN A 455 6.75 -5.32 40.01
N SER A 456 6.01 -4.89 41.03
CA SER A 456 5.66 -5.75 42.18
C SER A 456 4.26 -6.40 42.11
N LEU A 457 3.44 -6.06 41.12
CA LEU A 457 2.21 -6.81 40.81
C LEU A 457 2.51 -7.71 39.62
N GLY A 458 2.57 -9.03 39.87
CA GLY A 458 2.99 -10.06 38.91
C GLY A 458 2.11 -10.19 37.67
N TYR A 459 2.20 -9.22 36.75
CA TYR A 459 1.62 -9.29 35.43
C TYR A 459 2.52 -10.13 34.51
N ARG A 460 2.04 -11.33 34.17
CA ARG A 460 2.49 -12.03 32.97
C ARG A 460 1.90 -11.30 31.76
N PRO A 461 2.68 -10.93 30.73
CA PRO A 461 2.13 -10.39 29.51
C PRO A 461 1.27 -11.48 28.84
N MET A 462 -0.05 -11.26 28.76
CA MET A 462 -0.90 -12.04 27.87
C MET A 462 -0.81 -11.45 26.46
N ALA A 463 -0.24 -12.29 25.59
CA ALA A 463 -0.56 -12.50 24.18
C ALA A 463 -0.70 -11.27 23.25
N SER A 464 0.21 -11.28 22.29
CA SER A 464 0.13 -10.69 20.95
C SER A 464 -1.29 -10.57 20.37
N TRP A 465 -1.64 -9.36 19.93
CA TRP A 465 -2.72 -9.13 18.97
C TRP A 465 -2.26 -9.62 17.57
N ARG A 466 -3.14 -10.38 16.92
CA ARG A 466 -3.08 -10.71 15.49
C ARG A 466 -4.09 -9.86 14.76
#